data_AF-A0A967BJ78-F1
#
_entry.id   AF-A0A967BJ78-F1
#
_cell.length_a   1.000
_cell.length_b   1.000
_cell.length_c   1.000
_cell.angle_alpha   90.00
_cell.angle_beta   90.00
_cell.angle_gamma   90.00
#
_symmetry.space_group_name_H-M   'P 1'
#
loop_
_entity.id
_entity.type
_entity.pdbx_description
1 polymer ?
#
loop_
_entity_poly.entity_id
_entity_poly.type
_entity_poly.pdbx_seq_one_letter_code
_entity_poly.pdbx_strand_id
1 'polypeptide(L)'
;MARSEKPGKTLRKLAGLAYERELTRELEALARHVDEWREGGISCWDLSDRVHEFHDGASRDLFKQYNYGKPEATVPIALAANILSEDEIPRAVLDRIRKAIDYYREEFPTDR
;
A
#
# COMPACT_ATOMS: atom_id res chain seq x y z
N MET A 1 -18.62 -9.94 -26.72
CA MET A 1 -18.46 -10.78 -25.52
C MET A 1 -17.27 -10.26 -24.73
N ALA A 2 -17.50 -9.66 -23.55
CA ALA A 2 -16.40 -9.19 -22.70
C ALA A 2 -15.61 -10.41 -22.21
N ARG A 3 -14.30 -10.46 -22.47
CA ARG A 3 -13.45 -11.50 -21.88
C ARG A 3 -13.56 -11.37 -20.36
N SER A 4 -14.09 -12.40 -19.70
CA SER A 4 -14.06 -12.50 -18.24
C SER A 4 -12.59 -12.44 -17.80
N GLU A 5 -12.16 -11.31 -17.23
CA GLU A 5 -10.79 -11.20 -16.73
C GLU A 5 -10.62 -12.22 -15.59
N LYS A 6 -9.60 -13.07 -15.68
CA LYS A 6 -9.39 -14.14 -14.70
C LYS A 6 -9.15 -13.49 -13.32
N PRO A 7 -9.85 -13.90 -12.24
CA PRO A 7 -9.77 -13.25 -10.93
C PRO A 7 -8.34 -13.03 -10.41
N GLY A 8 -7.42 -13.98 -10.65
CA GLY A 8 -6.02 -13.83 -10.26
C GLY A 8 -5.23 -12.77 -11.03
N LYS A 9 -5.63 -12.43 -12.26
CA LYS A 9 -5.04 -11.29 -13.01
C LYS A 9 -5.53 -9.97 -12.42
N THR A 10 -6.80 -9.88 -12.06
CA THR A 10 -7.37 -8.70 -11.41
C THR A 10 -6.73 -8.45 -10.05
N LEU A 11 -6.56 -9.49 -9.22
CA LEU A 11 -5.91 -9.34 -7.91
C LEU A 11 -4.45 -8.85 -8.01
N ARG A 12 -3.68 -9.30 -9.00
CA ARG A 12 -2.31 -8.78 -9.22
C ARG A 12 -2.30 -7.30 -9.60
N LYS A 13 -3.25 -6.88 -10.44
CA LYS A 13 -3.38 -5.45 -10.78
C LYS A 13 -3.75 -4.61 -9.56
N LEU A 14 -4.69 -5.09 -8.75
CA LEU A 14 -5.10 -4.41 -7.52
C LEU A 14 -3.95 -4.35 -6.50
N ALA A 15 -3.17 -5.42 -6.37
CA ALA A 15 -1.97 -5.42 -5.53
C ALA A 15 -0.94 -4.39 -6.03
N GLY A 16 -0.73 -4.28 -7.34
CA GLY A 16 0.12 -3.24 -7.92
C GLY A 16 -0.37 -1.82 -7.64
N LEU A 17 -1.68 -1.58 -7.79
CA LEU A 17 -2.29 -0.28 -7.48
C LEU A 17 -2.18 0.07 -5.99
N ALA A 18 -2.41 -0.89 -5.10
CA ALA A 18 -2.25 -0.70 -3.66
C ALA A 18 -0.80 -0.35 -3.31
N TYR A 19 0.16 -1.07 -3.89
CA TYR A 19 1.57 -0.80 -3.69
C TYR A 19 1.95 0.63 -4.14
N GLU A 20 1.50 1.04 -5.32
CA GLU A 20 1.75 2.40 -5.83
C GLU A 20 1.20 3.47 -4.88
N ARG A 21 -0.02 3.29 -4.36
CA ARG A 21 -0.65 4.24 -3.44
C ARG A 21 0.06 4.33 -2.09
N GLU A 22 0.42 3.20 -1.50
CA GLU A 22 1.18 3.19 -0.24
C GLU A 22 2.56 3.81 -0.42
N LEU A 23 3.27 3.41 -1.48
CA LEU A 23 4.59 3.99 -1.77
C LEU A 23 4.49 5.50 -2.02
N THR A 24 3.43 5.97 -2.69
CA THR A 24 3.19 7.41 -2.88
C THR A 24 3.03 8.12 -1.55
N ARG A 25 2.24 7.58 -0.61
CA ARG A 25 2.07 8.18 0.73
C ARG A 25 3.39 8.29 1.50
N GLU A 26 4.21 7.24 1.45
CA GLU A 26 5.53 7.24 2.10
C GLU A 26 6.50 8.22 1.42
N LEU A 27 6.47 8.31 0.09
CA LEU A 27 7.26 9.28 -0.67
C LEU A 27 6.81 10.72 -0.41
N GLU A 28 5.51 10.98 -0.26
CA GLU A 28 4.98 12.29 0.14
C GLU A 28 5.45 12.68 1.54
N ALA A 29 5.57 11.72 2.47
CA ALA A 29 6.16 11.96 3.78
C ALA A 29 7.64 12.33 3.68
N LEU A 30 8.42 11.59 2.89
CA LEU A 30 9.82 11.91 2.64
C LEU A 30 9.99 13.27 1.96
N ALA A 31 9.14 13.61 1.00
CA ALA A 31 9.18 14.88 0.28
C ALA A 31 9.01 16.08 1.22
N ARG A 32 8.13 15.98 2.24
CA ARG A 32 8.00 17.04 3.26
C ARG A 32 9.30 17.33 4.00
N HIS A 33 10.13 16.31 4.26
CA HIS A 33 11.45 16.51 4.88
C HIS A 33 12.44 17.15 3.91
N VAL A 34 12.33 16.88 2.61
CA VAL A 34 13.14 17.58 1.60
C VAL A 34 12.80 19.07 1.58
N ASP A 35 11.51 19.42 1.66
CA ASP A 35 11.07 20.81 1.72
C ASP A 35 11.51 21.49 3.02
N GLU A 36 11.37 20.81 4.16
CA GLU A 36 11.85 21.28 5.47
C GLU A 36 13.36 21.58 5.47
N TRP A 37 14.16 20.73 4.83
CA TRP A 37 15.59 20.97 4.65
C TRP A 37 15.88 22.20 3.78
N ARG A 38 15.15 22.38 2.68
CA ARG A 38 15.30 23.55 1.80
C ARG A 38 14.96 24.86 2.49
N GLU A 39 14.01 24.82 3.41
CA GLU A 39 13.61 25.96 4.24
C GLU A 39 14.56 26.19 5.43
N GLY A 40 15.55 25.31 5.63
CA GLY A 40 16.52 25.38 6.72
C GLY A 40 15.99 24.89 8.07
N GLY A 41 14.85 24.18 8.08
CA GLY A 41 14.25 23.60 9.29
C GLY A 41 15.00 22.38 9.83
N ILE A 42 15.66 21.63 8.95
CA ILE A 42 16.55 20.51 9.30
C ILE A 42 17.88 20.59 8.57
N SER A 43 18.91 19.92 9.09
CA SER A 43 20.23 19.86 8.45
C SER A 43 20.27 18.82 7.31
N CYS A 44 21.33 18.86 6.50
CA CYS A 44 21.54 17.83 5.49
C CYS A 44 21.78 16.44 6.11
N TRP A 45 22.29 16.36 7.34
CA TRP A 45 22.49 15.10 8.06
C TRP A 45 21.15 14.51 8.48
N ASP A 46 20.26 15.33 9.02
CA ASP A 46 18.91 14.91 9.40
C ASP A 46 18.12 14.39 8.18
N LEU A 47 18.19 15.10 7.04
CA LEU A 47 17.56 14.64 5.80
C LEU A 47 18.17 13.31 5.32
N SER A 48 19.50 13.16 5.39
CA SER A 48 20.17 11.92 5.01
C SER A 48 19.68 10.74 5.87
N ASP A 49 19.49 10.95 7.17
CA ASP A 49 18.98 9.91 8.06
C ASP A 49 17.52 9.55 7.74
N ARG A 50 16.66 10.54 7.46
CA ARG A 50 15.27 10.28 7.02
C ARG A 50 15.18 9.51 5.71
N VAL A 51 16.10 9.79 4.77
CA VAL A 51 16.19 9.01 3.51
C VAL A 51 16.59 7.56 3.80
N HIS A 52 17.55 7.32 4.71
CA HIS A 52 17.94 5.97 5.11
C HIS A 52 16.79 5.24 5.81
N GLU A 53 16.09 5.89 6.74
CA GLU A 53 14.91 5.32 7.42
C GLU A 53 13.81 4.91 6.43
N PHE A 54 13.51 5.76 5.45
CA PHE A 54 12.56 5.43 4.38
C PHE A 54 13.02 4.22 3.56
N HIS A 55 14.29 4.21 3.13
CA HIS A 55 14.83 3.16 2.27
C HIS A 55 14.88 1.80 2.98
N ASP A 56 15.41 1.77 4.20
CA ASP A 56 15.64 0.54 4.95
C ASP A 56 14.39 0.05 5.69
N GLY A 57 13.46 0.95 5.98
CA GLY A 57 12.16 0.67 6.61
C GLY A 57 11.04 0.59 5.58
N ALA A 58 10.26 1.67 5.46
CA ALA A 58 8.98 1.69 4.75
C ALA A 58 9.06 1.16 3.31
N SER A 59 10.01 1.65 2.51
CA SER A 59 10.17 1.20 1.12
C SER A 59 10.51 -0.28 1.04
N ARG A 60 11.39 -0.77 1.92
CA ARG A 60 11.79 -2.17 1.96
C ARG A 60 10.65 -3.08 2.37
N ASP A 61 9.85 -2.67 3.34
CA ASP A 61 8.73 -3.48 3.85
C ASP A 61 7.56 -3.51 2.86
N LEU A 62 7.23 -2.40 2.22
CA LEU A 62 6.28 -2.37 1.10
C LEU A 62 6.77 -3.26 -0.06
N PHE A 63 8.05 -3.18 -0.42
CA PHE A 63 8.62 -4.04 -1.47
C PHE A 63 8.44 -5.52 -1.12
N LYS A 64 8.75 -5.94 0.12
CA LYS A 64 8.58 -7.32 0.54
C LYS A 64 7.11 -7.74 0.52
N GLN A 65 6.23 -6.91 1.07
CA GLN A 65 4.79 -7.18 1.14
C GLN A 65 4.22 -7.45 -0.25
N TYR A 66 4.54 -6.62 -1.23
CA TYR A 66 3.93 -6.70 -2.56
C TYR A 66 4.63 -7.62 -3.55
N ASN A 67 5.95 -7.85 -3.42
CA ASN A 67 6.68 -8.75 -4.32
C ASN A 67 6.72 -10.20 -3.83
N TYR A 68 6.68 -10.44 -2.52
CA TYR A 68 6.70 -11.80 -1.95
C TYR A 68 5.34 -12.22 -1.39
N GLY A 69 4.46 -11.26 -1.06
CA GLY A 69 3.10 -11.55 -0.62
C GLY A 69 2.20 -12.03 -1.74
N LYS A 70 1.24 -12.89 -1.39
CA LYS A 70 0.21 -13.34 -2.34
C LYS A 70 -0.83 -12.23 -2.52
N PRO A 71 -1.24 -11.89 -3.75
CA PRO A 71 -2.30 -10.90 -3.99
C PRO A 71 -3.61 -11.18 -3.24
N GLU A 72 -3.93 -12.45 -3.00
CA GLU A 72 -5.08 -12.90 -2.20
C GLU A 72 -4.99 -12.49 -0.72
N ALA A 73 -3.81 -12.12 -0.22
CA ALA A 73 -3.61 -11.61 1.14
C ALA A 73 -3.37 -10.10 1.15
N THR A 74 -2.55 -9.58 0.23
CA THR A 74 -2.19 -8.15 0.21
C THR A 74 -3.35 -7.24 -0.18
N VAL A 75 -4.23 -7.66 -1.11
CA VAL A 75 -5.41 -6.87 -1.51
C VAL A 75 -6.41 -6.71 -0.36
N PRO A 76 -6.78 -7.77 0.40
CA PRO A 76 -7.57 -7.61 1.61
C PRO A 76 -6.98 -6.67 2.66
N ILE A 77 -5.67 -6.74 2.90
CA ILE A 77 -4.97 -5.82 3.82
C ILE A 77 -5.12 -4.38 3.33
N ALA A 78 -4.87 -4.12 2.05
CA ALA A 78 -5.02 -2.79 1.46
C ALA A 78 -6.46 -2.25 1.55
N LEU A 79 -7.47 -3.12 1.49
CA LEU A 79 -8.88 -2.75 1.69
C LEU A 79 -9.22 -2.48 3.16
N ALA A 80 -8.65 -3.25 4.09
CA ALA A 80 -8.80 -3.02 5.52
C ALA A 80 -8.12 -1.71 5.95
N ALA A 81 -7.00 -1.37 5.31
CA ALA A 81 -6.21 -0.16 5.52
C ALA A 81 -6.73 1.07 4.74
N ASN A 82 -7.87 0.97 4.03
CA ASN A 82 -8.42 2.04 3.19
C ASN A 82 -7.41 2.63 2.17
N ILE A 83 -6.50 1.80 1.67
CA ILE A 83 -5.62 2.11 0.52
C ILE A 83 -6.39 1.91 -0.79
N LEU A 84 -7.14 0.83 -0.85
CA LEU A 84 -8.11 0.55 -1.90
C LEU A 84 -9.52 0.73 -1.32
N SER A 85 -10.46 1.10 -2.19
CA SER A 85 -11.87 1.10 -1.84
C SER A 85 -12.61 -0.06 -2.51
N GLU A 86 -13.69 -0.54 -1.88
CA GLU A 86 -14.47 -1.65 -2.42
C GLU A 86 -15.18 -1.29 -3.75
N ASP A 87 -15.55 -0.02 -3.96
CA ASP A 87 -16.17 0.43 -5.21
C ASP A 87 -15.24 0.35 -6.43
N GLU A 88 -13.93 0.31 -6.21
CA GLU A 88 -12.92 0.18 -7.26
C GLU A 88 -12.70 -1.28 -7.70
N ILE A 89 -13.35 -2.24 -7.01
CA ILE A 89 -13.10 -3.67 -7.18
C ILE A 89 -14.32 -4.37 -7.78
N PRO A 90 -14.15 -5.16 -8.85
CA PRO A 90 -15.26 -5.95 -9.39
C PRO A 90 -15.89 -6.86 -8.33
N ARG A 91 -17.23 -6.86 -8.26
CA ARG A 91 -18.00 -7.61 -7.25
C ARG A 91 -17.59 -9.08 -7.11
N ALA A 92 -17.34 -9.76 -8.24
CA ALA A 92 -16.91 -11.16 -8.24
C ALA A 92 -15.54 -11.39 -7.56
N VAL A 93 -14.66 -10.39 -7.56
CA VAL A 93 -13.37 -10.44 -6.86
C VAL A 93 -13.59 -10.17 -5.38
N LEU A 94 -14.38 -9.15 -5.02
CA LEU A 94 -14.75 -8.87 -3.62
C LEU A 94 -15.34 -10.09 -2.93
N ASP A 95 -16.33 -10.74 -3.55
CA ASP A 95 -17.01 -11.89 -2.96
C ASP A 95 -16.02 -13.05 -2.69
N ARG A 96 -14.98 -13.21 -3.52
CA ARG A 96 -13.94 -14.24 -3.37
C ARG A 96 -13.00 -13.96 -2.18
N ILE A 97 -12.70 -12.69 -1.91
CA ILE A 97 -11.75 -12.30 -0.86
C ILE A 97 -12.43 -11.74 0.40
N ARG A 98 -13.77 -11.69 0.44
CA ARG A 98 -14.58 -11.11 1.51
C ARG A 98 -14.16 -11.58 2.90
N LYS A 99 -14.04 -12.88 3.10
CA LYS A 99 -13.61 -13.47 4.39
C LYS A 99 -12.25 -12.96 4.85
N ALA A 100 -11.32 -12.74 3.91
CA ALA A 100 -10.00 -12.20 4.25
C ALA A 100 -10.10 -10.70 4.58
N ILE A 101 -10.93 -9.93 3.87
CA ILE A 101 -11.16 -8.51 4.19
C ILE A 101 -11.70 -8.37 5.61
N ASP A 102 -12.72 -9.15 5.95
CA ASP A 102 -13.37 -9.10 7.26
C ASP A 102 -12.37 -9.46 8.38
N TYR A 103 -11.60 -10.54 8.18
CA TYR A 103 -10.51 -10.92 9.10
C TYR A 103 -9.51 -9.78 9.35
N TYR A 104 -8.99 -9.14 8.31
CA TYR A 104 -8.00 -8.07 8.49
C TYR A 104 -8.60 -6.78 9.08
N ARG A 105 -9.88 -6.49 8.86
CA ARG A 105 -10.57 -5.36 9.51
C ARG A 105 -10.74 -5.58 11.02
N GLU A 106 -10.98 -6.82 11.43
CA GLU A 106 -11.08 -7.20 12.85
C GLU A 106 -9.71 -7.18 13.55
N GLU A 107 -8.67 -7.71 12.90
CA GLU A 107 -7.33 -7.79 13.47
C GLU A 107 -6.58 -6.45 13.48
N PHE A 108 -6.84 -5.58 12.49
CA PHE A 108 -6.17 -4.29 12.33
C PHE A 108 -7.19 -3.16 12.12
N PRO A 109 -7.91 -2.73 13.18
CA PRO A 109 -8.84 -1.61 13.07
C PRO A 109 -8.08 -0.36 12.63
N THR A 110 -8.56 0.27 11.55
CA THR A 110 -7.91 1.41 10.86
C THR A 110 -7.93 2.73 11.63
N ASP A 111 -8.32 2.70 12.90
CA ASP A 111 -8.45 3.85 13.81
C ASP A 111 -7.21 3.95 14.74
N ARG A 112 -6.01 3.98 14.14
CA ARG A 112 -4.74 4.24 14.85
C ARG A 112 -4.06 5.50 14.32
#